data_AF-A0A817CYF4-F1
#
_entry.id   AF-A0A817CYF4-F1
#
_cell.length_a   1.000
_cell.length_b   1.000
_cell.length_c   1.000
_cell.angle_alpha   90.00
_cell.angle_beta   90.00
_cell.angle_gamma   90.00
#
_symmetry.space_group_name_H-M   'P 1'
#
loop_
_entity.id
_entity.type
_entity.pdbx_description
1 polymer ?
#
loop_
_entity_poly.entity_id
_entity_poly.type
_entity_poly.pdbx_seq_one_letter_code
_entity_poly.pdbx_strand_id
1 'polypeptide(L)'
;MVSVISLPEQISLEDSTPFPLTLAPKSNCLKRLSDVVSFVEQHRDELLSRLLQCGAILFRDFPIADAFEFDTFARTFHWMPLPYVGGAAPRKQVTSIVFTSNESPPSEPIPFHHEMAQVPKFPKHLMFFCEVPSKSGGETPIAYSPMVYNRINNALPYFVRKLEEKQIRYTRILPDGDDPQSAIGRGWQSTYQTEDRKHAEEACREQGTGMYESFNYQERTIVWIQIVHGLTMAV
;
A
#
# COMPACT_ATOMS: atom_id res chain seq x y z
N MET A 1 2.54 2.17 -29.22
CA MET A 1 2.27 0.75 -28.92
C MET A 1 1.08 0.58 -27.99
N VAL A 2 0.92 1.46 -27.00
CA VAL A 2 -0.24 1.49 -26.10
C VAL A 2 -1.21 2.62 -26.48
N SER A 3 -2.43 2.56 -25.98
CA SER A 3 -3.44 3.62 -26.03
C SER A 3 -4.03 3.87 -24.65
N VAL A 4 -4.38 5.12 -24.38
CA VAL A 4 -5.23 5.46 -23.24
C VAL A 4 -6.64 4.96 -23.54
N ILE A 5 -7.24 4.25 -22.58
CA ILE A 5 -8.63 3.78 -22.67
C ILE A 5 -9.43 4.32 -21.49
N SER A 6 -10.74 4.42 -21.69
CA SER A 6 -11.69 4.85 -20.65
C SER A 6 -12.43 3.66 -20.07
N LEU A 7 -12.59 3.68 -18.76
CA LEU A 7 -13.34 2.70 -17.99
C LEU A 7 -14.54 3.38 -17.31
N PRO A 8 -15.69 2.71 -17.17
CA PRO A 8 -16.86 3.27 -16.50
C PRO A 8 -16.61 3.73 -15.07
N GLU A 9 -15.67 3.09 -14.36
CA GLU A 9 -15.38 3.32 -12.94
C GLU A 9 -14.37 4.46 -12.70
N GLN A 10 -13.73 4.99 -13.76
CA GLN A 10 -12.79 6.09 -13.64
C GLN A 10 -13.50 7.38 -13.21
N ILE A 11 -12.80 8.18 -12.40
CA ILE A 11 -13.21 9.55 -12.11
C ILE A 11 -12.32 10.55 -12.84
N SER A 12 -12.77 11.79 -12.95
CA SER A 12 -11.93 12.90 -13.42
C SER A 12 -11.43 13.71 -12.23
N LEU A 13 -10.13 14.00 -12.23
CA LEU A 13 -9.51 14.98 -11.33
C LEU A 13 -9.92 16.41 -11.74
N GLU A 14 -9.52 17.41 -10.95
CA GLU A 14 -9.93 18.82 -11.15
C GLU A 14 -9.50 19.39 -12.51
N ASP A 15 -8.37 18.91 -13.06
CA ASP A 15 -7.84 19.27 -14.37
C ASP A 15 -8.38 18.39 -15.52
N SER A 16 -9.43 17.60 -15.25
CA SER A 16 -9.99 16.59 -16.17
C SER A 16 -9.08 15.39 -16.47
N THR A 17 -7.96 15.22 -15.74
CA THR A 17 -7.13 14.01 -15.83
C THR A 17 -7.90 12.80 -15.32
N PRO A 18 -7.94 11.66 -16.06
CA PRO A 18 -8.60 10.44 -15.59
C PRO A 18 -7.82 9.79 -14.45
N PHE A 19 -8.53 9.33 -13.41
CA PHE A 19 -7.98 8.61 -12.27
C PHE A 19 -8.64 7.23 -12.13
N PRO A 20 -7.86 6.12 -12.19
CA PRO A 20 -6.46 6.07 -12.63
C PRO A 20 -6.32 6.35 -14.14
N LEU A 21 -5.13 6.69 -14.64
CA LEU A 21 -4.87 6.65 -16.08
C LEU A 21 -4.80 5.18 -16.54
N THR A 22 -5.66 4.77 -17.48
CA THR A 22 -5.67 3.38 -17.97
C THR A 22 -5.00 3.26 -19.32
N LEU A 23 -4.00 2.38 -19.41
CA LEU A 23 -3.27 2.05 -20.63
C LEU A 23 -3.59 0.62 -21.04
N ALA A 24 -3.82 0.39 -22.33
CA ALA A 24 -3.93 -0.95 -22.91
C ALA A 24 -3.08 -1.08 -24.19
N PRO A 25 -2.58 -2.28 -24.51
CA PRO A 25 -1.92 -2.52 -25.80
C PRO A 25 -2.86 -2.25 -26.97
N LYS A 26 -2.37 -1.61 -28.03
CA LYS A 26 -3.10 -1.55 -29.30
C LYS A 26 -3.16 -2.96 -29.91
N SER A 27 -4.21 -3.29 -30.68
CA SER A 27 -4.36 -4.60 -31.32
C SER A 27 -3.07 -5.05 -32.03
N ASN A 28 -2.65 -6.28 -31.78
CA ASN A 28 -1.42 -6.91 -32.29
C ASN A 28 -0.08 -6.30 -31.83
N CYS A 29 -0.07 -5.34 -30.90
CA CYS A 29 1.14 -4.86 -30.22
C CYS A 29 1.30 -5.57 -28.86
N LEU A 30 2.54 -5.67 -28.37
CA LEU A 30 2.90 -6.24 -27.06
C LEU A 30 2.31 -7.65 -26.84
N LYS A 31 2.88 -8.67 -27.51
CA LYS A 31 2.31 -10.04 -27.50
C LYS A 31 2.86 -10.93 -26.40
N ARG A 32 3.97 -10.52 -25.78
CA ARG A 32 4.72 -11.28 -24.76
C ARG A 32 5.41 -10.32 -23.81
N LEU A 33 5.83 -10.83 -22.66
CA LEU A 33 6.54 -10.07 -21.63
C LEU A 33 7.73 -9.27 -22.18
N SER A 34 8.55 -9.84 -23.06
CA SER A 34 9.73 -9.13 -23.61
C SER A 34 9.35 -7.84 -24.34
N ASP A 35 8.20 -7.83 -25.04
CA ASP A 35 7.73 -6.64 -25.74
C ASP A 35 7.29 -5.57 -24.74
N VAL A 36 6.65 -5.99 -23.63
CA VAL A 36 6.25 -5.11 -22.52
C VAL A 36 7.48 -4.50 -21.85
N VAL A 37 8.48 -5.32 -21.54
CA VAL A 37 9.74 -4.87 -20.93
C VAL A 37 10.40 -3.80 -21.81
N SER A 38 10.60 -4.10 -23.11
CA SER A 38 11.17 -3.13 -24.04
C SER A 38 10.34 -1.85 -24.16
N PHE A 39 9.00 -1.96 -24.14
CA PHE A 39 8.12 -0.79 -24.16
C PHE A 39 8.32 0.09 -22.92
N VAL A 40 8.30 -0.50 -21.72
CA VAL A 40 8.47 0.25 -20.48
C VAL A 40 9.86 0.85 -20.40
N GLU A 41 10.92 0.12 -20.73
CA GLU A 41 12.28 0.66 -20.74
C GLU A 41 12.42 1.87 -21.67
N GLN A 42 11.81 1.81 -22.86
CA GLN A 42 11.85 2.90 -23.82
C GLN A 42 11.03 4.13 -23.40
N HIS A 43 9.93 3.95 -22.67
CA HIS A 43 8.99 5.01 -22.31
C HIS A 43 8.94 5.30 -20.80
N ARG A 44 9.92 4.81 -20.04
CA ARG A 44 9.90 4.82 -18.57
C ARG A 44 9.69 6.24 -18.03
N ASP A 45 10.48 7.19 -18.52
CA ASP A 45 10.44 8.57 -18.01
C ASP A 45 9.10 9.26 -18.34
N GLU A 46 8.48 8.93 -19.48
CA GLU A 46 7.13 9.39 -19.82
C GLU A 46 6.09 8.77 -18.87
N LEU A 47 6.17 7.46 -18.62
CA LEU A 47 5.27 6.75 -17.70
C LEU A 47 5.38 7.31 -16.28
N LEU A 48 6.60 7.58 -15.80
CA LEU A 48 6.85 8.18 -14.49
C LEU A 48 6.30 9.62 -14.42
N SER A 49 6.51 10.42 -15.47
CA SER A 49 5.94 11.77 -15.55
C SER A 49 4.40 11.75 -15.50
N ARG A 50 3.78 10.84 -16.25
CA ARG A 50 2.32 10.63 -16.21
C ARG A 50 1.87 10.15 -14.83
N LEU A 51 2.59 9.21 -14.21
CA LEU A 51 2.27 8.71 -12.87
C LEU A 51 2.28 9.84 -11.83
N LEU A 52 3.26 10.73 -11.90
CA LEU A 52 3.32 11.92 -11.03
C LEU A 52 2.12 12.86 -11.22
N GLN A 53 1.58 12.96 -12.43
CA GLN A 53 0.42 13.81 -12.74
C GLN A 53 -0.90 13.17 -12.33
N CYS A 54 -1.09 11.89 -12.66
CA CYS A 54 -2.38 11.21 -12.45
C CYS A 54 -2.44 10.41 -11.14
N GLY A 55 -1.35 10.25 -10.39
CA GLY A 55 -1.30 9.51 -9.13
C GLY A 55 -1.37 7.98 -9.24
N ALA A 56 -2.01 7.43 -10.28
CA ALA A 56 -2.10 5.99 -10.50
C ALA A 56 -2.25 5.64 -11.99
N ILE A 57 -1.54 4.60 -12.44
CA ILE A 57 -1.66 4.04 -13.79
C ILE A 57 -2.14 2.58 -13.69
N LEU A 58 -3.19 2.25 -14.44
CA LEU A 58 -3.63 0.87 -14.66
C LEU A 58 -3.12 0.37 -16.01
N PHE A 59 -2.28 -0.67 -15.99
CA PHE A 59 -1.87 -1.41 -17.17
C PHE A 59 -2.85 -2.56 -17.42
N ARG A 60 -3.81 -2.38 -18.32
CA ARG A 60 -4.88 -3.34 -18.62
C ARG A 60 -4.54 -4.17 -19.86
N ASP A 61 -4.79 -5.47 -19.79
CA ASP A 61 -4.60 -6.46 -20.87
C ASP A 61 -3.15 -6.60 -21.37
N PHE A 62 -2.17 -6.29 -20.52
CA PHE A 62 -0.76 -6.58 -20.80
C PHE A 62 -0.49 -8.08 -20.60
N PRO A 63 0.34 -8.72 -21.46
CA PRO A 63 0.65 -10.15 -21.37
C PRO A 63 1.67 -10.42 -20.23
N ILE A 64 1.19 -10.31 -18.99
CA ILE A 64 1.92 -10.65 -17.76
C ILE A 64 1.11 -11.75 -17.07
N ALA A 65 1.64 -12.97 -17.08
CA ALA A 65 0.86 -14.17 -16.74
C ALA A 65 0.90 -14.54 -15.26
N ASP A 66 2.00 -14.29 -14.57
CA ASP A 66 2.23 -14.76 -13.20
C ASP A 66 3.10 -13.81 -12.37
N ALA A 67 3.27 -14.13 -11.08
CA ALA A 67 4.09 -13.36 -10.15
C ALA A 67 5.57 -13.20 -10.58
N PHE A 68 6.15 -14.11 -11.36
CA PHE A 68 7.55 -14.01 -11.83
C PHE A 68 7.67 -13.06 -13.02
N GLU A 69 6.71 -13.11 -13.94
CA GLU A 69 6.61 -12.11 -15.01
C GLU A 69 6.29 -10.72 -14.45
N PHE A 70 5.45 -10.65 -13.42
CA PHE A 70 5.17 -9.40 -12.71
C PHE A 70 6.41 -8.84 -11.98
N ASP A 71 7.22 -9.69 -11.33
CA ASP A 71 8.52 -9.30 -10.77
C ASP A 71 9.41 -8.67 -11.87
N THR A 72 9.51 -9.33 -13.02
CA THR A 72 10.29 -8.83 -14.17
C THR A 72 9.78 -7.48 -14.66
N PHE A 73 8.46 -7.32 -14.80
CA PHE A 73 7.82 -6.05 -15.15
C PHE A 73 8.09 -4.96 -14.10
N ALA A 74 7.95 -5.25 -12.81
CA ALA A 74 8.17 -4.26 -11.75
C ALA A 74 9.62 -3.72 -11.76
N ARG A 75 10.60 -4.57 -12.10
CA ARG A 75 12.01 -4.16 -12.17
C ARG A 75 12.34 -3.20 -13.30
N THR A 76 11.53 -3.11 -14.36
CA THR A 76 11.80 -2.18 -15.47
C THR A 76 11.65 -0.72 -15.07
N PHE A 77 11.03 -0.44 -13.92
CA PHE A 77 10.93 0.90 -13.35
C PHE A 77 12.18 1.31 -12.55
N HIS A 78 13.10 0.37 -12.29
CA HIS A 78 14.36 0.55 -11.54
C HIS A 78 14.19 1.19 -10.16
N TRP A 79 13.05 0.95 -9.51
CA TRP A 79 12.88 1.33 -8.11
C TRP A 79 13.58 0.31 -7.20
N MET A 80 14.14 0.81 -6.10
CA MET A 80 14.65 -0.07 -5.06
C MET A 80 13.48 -0.68 -4.29
N PRO A 81 13.42 -2.01 -4.13
CA PRO A 81 12.43 -2.67 -3.29
C PRO A 81 12.54 -2.19 -1.85
N LEU A 82 11.41 -1.93 -1.21
CA LEU A 82 11.36 -1.61 0.22
C LEU A 82 11.21 -2.91 1.03
N PRO A 83 12.13 -3.22 1.97
CA PRO A 83 11.94 -4.35 2.87
C PRO A 83 10.66 -4.20 3.69
N TYR A 84 9.88 -5.28 3.79
CA TYR A 84 8.62 -5.26 4.54
C TYR A 84 8.86 -5.45 6.05
N VAL A 85 9.29 -4.38 6.71
CA VAL A 85 9.55 -4.31 8.16
C VAL A 85 8.52 -3.38 8.81
N GLY A 86 7.86 -3.81 9.90
CA GLY A 86 6.86 -3.01 10.61
C GLY A 86 5.46 -2.97 9.98
N GLY A 87 5.23 -3.70 8.89
CA GLY A 87 3.88 -3.84 8.30
C GLY A 87 2.94 -4.67 9.16
N ALA A 88 1.63 -4.39 9.09
CA ALA A 88 0.63 -4.97 9.99
C ALA A 88 -0.04 -6.26 9.45
N ALA A 89 -0.04 -6.47 8.14
CA ALA A 89 -0.77 -7.57 7.50
C ALA A 89 0.14 -8.80 7.28
N PRO A 90 -0.33 -10.04 7.50
CA PRO A 90 0.40 -11.22 7.08
C PRO A 90 0.50 -11.26 5.55
N ARG A 91 1.71 -11.55 5.04
CA ARG A 91 1.99 -11.66 3.61
C ARG A 91 2.92 -12.83 3.36
N LYS A 92 2.68 -13.58 2.29
CA LYS A 92 3.57 -14.63 1.82
C LYS A 92 4.48 -14.09 0.73
N GLN A 93 5.77 -14.33 0.87
CA GLN A 93 6.75 -14.01 -0.16
C GLN A 93 6.63 -15.01 -1.33
N VAL A 94 6.47 -14.50 -2.55
CA VAL A 94 6.40 -15.30 -3.79
C VAL A 94 7.71 -15.22 -4.57
N THR A 95 8.26 -14.01 -4.68
CA THR A 95 9.60 -13.75 -5.24
C THR A 95 10.42 -12.87 -4.29
N SER A 96 11.61 -12.43 -4.70
CA SER A 96 12.40 -11.50 -3.89
C SER A 96 11.72 -10.13 -3.65
N ILE A 97 10.77 -9.71 -4.51
CA ILE A 97 10.10 -8.40 -4.40
C ILE A 97 8.57 -8.47 -4.51
N VAL A 98 8.01 -9.63 -4.83
CA VAL A 98 6.56 -9.87 -4.94
C VAL A 98 6.06 -10.66 -3.75
N PHE A 99 4.99 -10.16 -3.15
CA PHE A 99 4.31 -10.75 -1.99
C PHE A 99 2.81 -10.84 -2.27
N THR A 100 2.11 -11.76 -1.60
CA THR A 100 0.64 -11.70 -1.53
C THR A 100 0.20 -10.43 -0.80
N SER A 101 -0.94 -9.85 -1.17
CA SER A 101 -1.38 -8.54 -0.68
C SER A 101 -1.84 -8.56 0.78
N ASN A 102 -2.90 -9.31 1.08
CA ASN A 102 -3.43 -9.54 2.42
C ASN A 102 -4.07 -10.94 2.50
N GLU A 103 -3.78 -11.68 3.56
CA GLU A 103 -4.36 -13.01 3.83
C GLU A 103 -5.51 -12.97 4.86
N SER A 104 -6.02 -11.78 5.19
CA SER A 104 -7.22 -11.64 6.02
C SER A 104 -8.44 -12.33 5.39
N PRO A 105 -9.46 -12.69 6.20
CA PRO A 105 -10.68 -13.30 5.69
C PRO A 105 -11.33 -12.49 4.56
N PRO A 106 -11.77 -13.11 3.45
CA PRO A 106 -12.39 -12.40 2.32
C PRO A 106 -13.67 -11.63 2.66
N SER A 107 -14.28 -11.91 3.81
CA SER A 107 -15.48 -11.23 4.31
C SER A 107 -15.19 -9.87 4.94
N GLU A 108 -13.94 -9.59 5.32
CA GLU A 108 -13.58 -8.38 6.05
C GLU A 108 -13.15 -7.27 5.08
N PRO A 109 -13.81 -6.10 5.10
CA PRO A 109 -13.39 -4.97 4.28
C PRO A 109 -12.07 -4.39 4.80
N ILE A 110 -11.16 -4.08 3.88
CA ILE A 110 -9.92 -3.37 4.20
C ILE A 110 -10.19 -1.86 4.14
N PRO A 111 -10.02 -1.09 5.23
CA PRO A 111 -10.22 0.35 5.22
C PRO A 111 -9.22 1.07 4.30
N PHE A 112 -9.60 2.22 3.76
CA PHE A 112 -8.68 3.09 3.04
C PHE A 112 -7.52 3.54 3.95
N HIS A 113 -6.31 3.44 3.42
CA HIS A 113 -5.08 3.87 4.08
C HIS A 113 -3.99 4.12 3.03
N HIS A 114 -2.95 4.85 3.43
CA HIS A 114 -1.68 4.82 2.71
C HIS A 114 -0.85 3.63 3.20
N GLU A 115 -0.18 2.94 2.28
CA GLU A 115 0.67 1.79 2.63
C GLU A 115 1.76 2.22 3.61
N MET A 116 1.86 1.51 4.74
CA MET A 116 2.89 1.77 5.76
C MET A 116 2.88 3.22 6.31
N ALA A 117 1.70 3.86 6.38
CA ALA A 117 1.54 5.25 6.81
C ALA A 117 2.09 5.57 8.22
N GLN A 118 2.27 4.57 9.08
CA GLN A 118 2.71 4.74 10.46
C GLN A 118 4.19 4.44 10.71
N VAL A 119 4.97 4.21 9.66
CA VAL A 119 6.43 4.00 9.79
C VAL A 119 7.20 5.09 9.05
N PRO A 120 8.39 5.48 9.53
CA PRO A 120 9.15 6.60 8.94
C PRO A 120 9.65 6.30 7.52
N LYS A 121 9.81 5.02 7.19
CA LYS A 121 10.21 4.56 5.85
C LYS A 121 9.01 3.88 5.20
N PHE A 122 8.27 4.62 4.39
CA PHE A 122 7.12 4.15 3.63
C PHE A 122 7.44 4.09 2.12
N PRO A 123 6.72 3.25 1.35
CA PRO A 123 6.96 3.14 -0.09
C PRO A 123 6.53 4.40 -0.83
N LYS A 124 7.34 4.82 -1.80
CA LYS A 124 6.98 5.92 -2.73
C LYS A 124 6.04 5.47 -3.83
N HIS A 125 6.09 4.18 -4.18
CA HIS A 125 5.29 3.56 -5.22
C HIS A 125 4.86 2.18 -4.74
N LEU A 126 3.66 1.79 -5.11
CA LEU A 126 3.10 0.47 -4.84
C LEU A 126 2.53 -0.08 -6.16
N MET A 127 2.76 -1.36 -6.42
CA MET A 127 2.23 -2.03 -7.60
C MET A 127 1.35 -3.20 -7.16
N PHE A 128 0.20 -3.34 -7.81
CA PHE A 128 -0.70 -4.47 -7.64
C PHE A 128 -0.80 -5.26 -8.94
N PHE A 129 -0.91 -6.58 -8.81
CA PHE A 129 -1.08 -7.50 -9.92
C PHE A 129 -2.20 -8.48 -9.61
N CYS A 130 -3.06 -8.70 -10.60
CA CYS A 130 -4.12 -9.68 -10.55
C CYS A 130 -3.71 -10.89 -11.40
N GLU A 131 -3.22 -11.93 -10.73
CA GLU A 131 -2.93 -13.22 -11.38
C GLU A 131 -4.22 -14.01 -11.63
N VAL A 132 -5.13 -14.00 -10.65
CA VAL A 132 -6.43 -14.67 -10.72
C VAL A 132 -7.53 -13.66 -10.38
N PRO A 133 -8.45 -13.35 -11.31
CA PRO A 133 -9.56 -12.45 -11.02
C PRO A 133 -10.54 -13.10 -10.04
N SER A 134 -11.06 -12.29 -9.13
CA SER A 134 -12.13 -12.70 -8.22
C SER A 134 -13.41 -13.04 -9.01
N LYS A 135 -14.19 -13.99 -8.48
CA LYS A 135 -15.50 -14.33 -9.07
C LYS A 135 -16.53 -13.21 -8.85
N SER A 136 -16.41 -12.48 -7.74
CA SER A 136 -17.26 -11.37 -7.33
C SER A 136 -16.55 -10.60 -6.22
N GLY A 137 -16.71 -9.27 -6.18
CA GLY A 137 -16.01 -8.41 -5.23
C GLY A 137 -14.49 -8.47 -5.41
N GLY A 138 -13.73 -8.26 -4.34
CA GLY A 138 -12.27 -8.42 -4.35
C GLY A 138 -11.53 -7.37 -5.18
N GLU A 139 -12.21 -6.31 -5.60
CA GLU A 139 -11.55 -5.14 -6.15
C GLU A 139 -10.61 -4.52 -5.10
N THR A 140 -9.61 -3.77 -5.58
CA THR A 140 -8.78 -2.92 -4.73
C THR A 140 -9.18 -1.46 -5.00
N PRO A 141 -10.15 -0.89 -4.26
CA PRO A 141 -10.53 0.49 -4.43
C PRO A 141 -9.33 1.40 -4.18
N ILE A 142 -9.16 2.41 -5.03
CA ILE A 142 -8.15 3.45 -4.86
C ILE A 142 -8.82 4.82 -4.78
N ALA A 143 -8.24 5.71 -3.98
CA ALA A 143 -8.73 7.07 -3.79
C ALA A 143 -7.60 8.07 -3.96
N TYR A 144 -7.89 9.22 -4.58
CA TYR A 144 -6.93 10.29 -4.73
C TYR A 144 -6.86 11.14 -3.45
N SER A 145 -5.84 10.90 -2.62
CA SER A 145 -5.65 11.53 -1.31
C SER A 145 -5.77 13.07 -1.31
N PRO A 146 -5.19 13.82 -2.27
CA PRO A 146 -5.36 15.28 -2.31
C PRO A 146 -6.81 15.73 -2.47
N MET A 147 -7.61 15.00 -3.27
CA MET A 147 -9.03 15.29 -3.42
C MET A 147 -9.79 15.03 -2.11
N VAL A 148 -9.45 13.96 -1.38
CA VAL A 148 -10.04 13.67 -0.07
C VAL A 148 -9.72 14.78 0.92
N TYR A 149 -8.45 15.18 1.00
CA TYR A 149 -8.01 16.30 1.85
C TYR A 149 -8.77 17.59 1.52
N ASN A 150 -8.82 18.00 0.24
CA ASN A 150 -9.52 19.21 -0.19
C ASN A 150 -11.00 19.17 0.18
N ARG A 151 -11.68 18.04 -0.03
CA ARG A 151 -13.10 17.89 0.35
C ARG A 151 -13.31 18.00 1.86
N ILE A 152 -12.47 17.36 2.68
CA ILE A 152 -12.57 17.44 4.14
C ILE A 152 -12.23 18.85 4.63
N ASN A 153 -11.19 19.50 4.09
CA ASN A 153 -10.80 20.85 4.47
C ASN A 153 -11.88 21.88 4.12
N ASN A 154 -12.52 21.74 2.95
CA ASN A 154 -13.61 22.61 2.54
C ASN A 154 -14.86 22.41 3.41
N ALA A 155 -15.18 21.17 3.78
CA ALA A 155 -16.36 20.87 4.59
C ALA A 155 -16.15 21.15 6.10
N LEU A 156 -14.95 20.88 6.62
CA LEU A 156 -14.62 20.86 8.05
C LEU A 156 -13.25 21.55 8.33
N PRO A 157 -13.06 22.83 7.97
CA PRO A 157 -11.74 23.49 8.07
C PRO A 157 -11.23 23.60 9.51
N TYR A 158 -12.12 23.75 10.49
CA TYR A 158 -11.71 23.76 11.90
C TYR A 158 -11.16 22.40 12.35
N PHE A 159 -11.76 21.30 11.90
CA PHE A 159 -11.30 19.95 12.19
C PHE A 159 -9.91 19.71 11.59
N VAL A 160 -9.71 20.07 10.32
CA VAL A 160 -8.39 19.96 9.66
C VAL A 160 -7.32 20.77 10.39
N ARG A 161 -7.59 22.03 10.74
CA ARG A 161 -6.65 22.83 11.56
C ARG A 161 -6.34 22.17 12.90
N LYS A 162 -7.32 21.55 13.55
CA LYS A 162 -7.07 20.82 14.80
C LYS A 162 -6.18 19.59 14.59
N LEU A 163 -6.36 18.85 13.49
CA LEU A 163 -5.47 17.76 13.12
C LEU A 163 -4.04 18.25 12.84
N GLU A 164 -3.88 19.37 12.14
CA GLU A 164 -2.57 19.97 11.89
C GLU A 164 -1.89 20.47 13.18
N GLU A 165 -2.63 21.15 14.06
CA GLU A 165 -2.10 21.66 15.33
C GLU A 165 -1.76 20.55 16.34
N LYS A 166 -2.62 19.53 16.44
CA LYS A 166 -2.55 18.51 17.49
C LYS A 166 -1.92 17.21 17.03
N GLN A 167 -1.89 16.96 15.73
CA GLN A 167 -1.50 15.68 15.12
C GLN A 167 -2.41 14.54 15.60
N ILE A 168 -2.12 13.32 15.16
CA ILE A 168 -2.86 12.11 15.55
C ILE A 168 -1.96 11.20 16.38
N ARG A 169 -2.54 10.56 17.40
CA ARG A 169 -1.91 9.48 18.16
C ARG A 169 -2.62 8.17 17.85
N TYR A 170 -1.86 7.18 17.39
CA TYR A 170 -2.34 5.81 17.23
C TYR A 170 -1.93 4.97 18.44
N THR A 171 -2.78 4.04 18.83
CA THR A 171 -2.50 3.01 19.85
C THR A 171 -2.83 1.68 19.19
N ARG A 172 -1.80 0.87 18.92
CA ARG A 172 -1.98 -0.48 18.38
C ARG A 172 -1.60 -1.49 19.45
N ILE A 173 -2.49 -2.44 19.71
CA ILE A 173 -2.24 -3.60 20.58
C ILE A 173 -1.63 -4.71 19.73
N LEU A 174 -0.41 -5.14 20.05
CA LEU A 174 0.23 -6.31 19.44
C LEU A 174 0.23 -7.47 20.43
N PRO A 175 -0.40 -8.61 20.11
CA PRO A 175 -0.35 -9.82 20.92
C PRO A 175 1.00 -10.54 20.79
N ASP A 176 1.20 -11.57 21.63
CA ASP A 176 2.24 -12.58 21.42
C ASP A 176 1.80 -13.52 20.28
N GLY A 177 2.60 -13.56 19.21
CA GLY A 177 2.30 -14.37 18.02
C GLY A 177 1.25 -13.75 17.09
N ASP A 178 1.10 -14.35 15.91
CA ASP A 178 0.19 -13.87 14.87
C ASP A 178 -1.20 -14.53 14.98
N ASP A 179 -2.25 -13.72 14.88
CA ASP A 179 -3.64 -14.17 14.73
C ASP A 179 -4.07 -14.08 13.25
N PRO A 180 -4.19 -15.22 12.54
CA PRO A 180 -4.58 -15.24 11.13
C PRO A 180 -6.07 -14.87 10.91
N GLN A 181 -6.89 -14.82 11.96
CA GLN A 181 -8.31 -14.46 11.84
C GLN A 181 -8.54 -12.94 11.95
N SER A 182 -7.53 -12.17 12.36
CA SER A 182 -7.63 -10.73 12.54
C SER A 182 -6.92 -9.96 11.43
N ALA A 183 -7.58 -8.94 10.88
CA ALA A 183 -7.01 -8.07 9.85
C ALA A 183 -5.77 -7.27 10.29
N ILE A 184 -5.58 -7.14 11.61
CA ILE A 184 -4.42 -6.51 12.24
C ILE A 184 -3.69 -7.48 13.18
N GLY A 185 -3.89 -8.78 12.98
CA GLY A 185 -3.50 -9.85 13.91
C GLY A 185 -2.01 -10.12 14.04
N ARG A 186 -1.15 -9.42 13.30
CA ARG A 186 0.30 -9.60 13.43
C ARG A 186 0.78 -9.23 14.84
N GLY A 187 1.45 -10.17 15.50
CA GLY A 187 2.07 -10.00 16.81
C GLY A 187 3.33 -9.15 16.76
N TRP A 188 3.88 -8.84 17.94
CA TRP A 188 5.07 -7.98 18.02
C TRP A 188 6.32 -8.67 17.44
N GLN A 189 6.47 -9.99 17.63
CA GLN A 189 7.61 -10.76 17.13
C GLN A 189 7.71 -10.66 15.61
N SER A 190 6.62 -10.94 14.90
CA SER A 190 6.55 -10.84 13.44
C SER A 190 6.61 -9.39 12.94
N THR A 191 6.11 -8.43 13.73
CA THR A 191 6.17 -7.00 13.39
C THR A 191 7.63 -6.49 13.37
N TYR A 192 8.42 -6.89 14.36
CA TYR A 192 9.82 -6.45 14.52
C TYR A 192 10.86 -7.50 14.11
N GLN A 193 10.41 -8.66 13.62
CA GLN A 193 11.24 -9.79 13.18
C GLN A 193 12.25 -10.24 14.25
N THR A 194 11.81 -10.35 15.50
CA THR A 194 12.67 -10.69 16.65
C THR A 194 11.89 -11.39 17.75
N GLU A 195 12.55 -12.31 18.46
CA GLU A 195 12.06 -12.91 19.71
C GLU A 195 12.58 -12.17 20.95
N ASP A 196 13.52 -11.22 20.76
CA ASP A 196 14.08 -10.41 21.84
C ASP A 196 13.30 -9.10 21.97
N ARG A 197 12.62 -8.95 23.10
CA ARG A 197 11.87 -7.76 23.48
C ARG A 197 12.71 -6.48 23.46
N LYS A 198 13.98 -6.53 23.89
CA LYS A 198 14.84 -5.33 23.91
C LYS A 198 15.10 -4.82 22.50
N HIS A 199 15.30 -5.73 21.55
CA HIS A 199 15.44 -5.38 20.14
C HIS A 199 14.14 -4.81 19.57
N ALA A 200 12.97 -5.33 19.97
CA ALA A 200 11.69 -4.76 19.55
C ALA A 200 11.46 -3.35 20.10
N GLU A 201 11.78 -3.09 21.37
CA GLU A 201 11.70 -1.77 22.00
C GLU A 201 12.64 -0.75 21.32
N GLU A 202 13.86 -1.19 20.98
CA GLU A 202 14.81 -0.37 20.22
C GLU A 202 14.31 -0.06 18.81
N ALA A 203 13.81 -1.06 18.08
CA ALA A 203 13.23 -0.87 16.76
C ALA A 203 12.03 0.09 16.78
N CYS A 204 11.19 0.03 17.83
CA CYS A 204 10.12 1.02 18.04
C CYS A 204 10.67 2.43 18.17
N ARG A 205 11.71 2.61 18.99
CA ARG A 205 12.34 3.90 19.24
C ARG A 205 12.98 4.47 17.97
N GLU A 206 13.65 3.63 17.17
CA GLU A 206 14.19 4.01 15.86
C GLU A 206 13.08 4.46 14.89
N GLN A 207 11.88 3.90 15.02
CA GLN A 207 10.71 4.30 14.24
C GLN A 207 9.99 5.55 14.77
N GLY A 208 10.48 6.17 15.85
CA GLY A 208 9.81 7.31 16.51
C GLY A 208 8.55 6.90 17.27
N THR A 209 8.43 5.61 17.59
CA THR A 209 7.31 5.04 18.35
C THR A 209 7.77 4.54 19.72
N GLY A 210 6.84 4.42 20.65
CA GLY A 210 7.11 3.77 21.94
C GLY A 210 6.42 2.41 21.98
N MET A 211 7.08 1.42 22.59
CA MET A 211 6.47 0.15 22.99
C MET A 211 6.27 0.18 24.50
N TYR A 212 5.03 0.00 24.95
CA TYR A 212 4.70 -0.03 26.36
C TYR A 212 3.99 -1.33 26.71
N GLU A 213 4.38 -1.89 27.85
CA GLU A 213 3.68 -3.03 28.43
C GLU A 213 2.35 -2.56 28.99
N SER A 214 1.25 -3.14 28.53
CA SER A 214 -0.06 -2.94 29.13
C SER A 214 -0.69 -4.29 29.43
N PHE A 215 -1.40 -4.37 30.54
CA PHE A 215 -2.11 -5.59 30.90
C PHE A 215 -3.52 -5.56 30.30
N ASN A 216 -3.80 -6.47 29.38
CA ASN A 216 -5.17 -6.69 28.92
C ASN A 216 -5.92 -7.49 30.00
N TYR A 217 -6.75 -6.80 30.79
CA TYR A 217 -7.52 -7.41 31.87
C TYR A 217 -8.54 -8.46 31.41
N GLN A 218 -9.04 -8.37 30.17
CA GLN A 218 -10.04 -9.31 29.65
C GLN A 218 -9.42 -10.63 29.24
N GLU A 219 -8.24 -10.59 28.62
CA GLU A 219 -7.55 -11.77 28.10
C GLU A 219 -6.46 -12.29 29.05
N ARG A 220 -6.14 -11.54 30.11
CA ARG A 220 -5.00 -11.79 31.02
C ARG A 220 -3.66 -11.89 30.29
N THR A 221 -3.53 -11.16 29.19
CA THR A 221 -2.33 -11.13 28.35
C THR A 221 -1.63 -9.79 28.47
N ILE A 222 -0.32 -9.81 28.30
CA ILE A 222 0.45 -8.60 28.07
C ILE A 222 0.21 -8.19 26.62
N VAL A 223 -0.19 -6.94 26.42
CA VAL A 223 -0.39 -6.35 25.10
C VAL A 223 0.53 -5.17 24.91
N TRP A 224 1.11 -5.05 23.72
CA TRP A 224 2.07 -4.00 23.42
C TRP A 224 1.39 -2.84 22.73
N ILE A 225 1.56 -1.65 23.27
CA ILE A 225 1.02 -0.42 22.66
C ILE A 225 2.11 0.22 21.82
N GLN A 226 1.94 0.22 20.49
CA GLN A 226 2.70 1.11 19.61
C GLN A 226 2.05 2.49 19.60
N ILE A 227 2.79 3.53 20.02
CA ILE A 227 2.37 4.92 19.93
C ILE A 227 3.08 5.63 18.77
N VAL A 228 2.33 5.99 17.74
CA VAL A 228 2.83 6.79 16.61
C VAL A 228 2.56 8.26 16.89
N HIS A 229 3.60 9.09 16.92
CA HIS A 229 3.51 10.52 17.18
C HIS A 229 3.69 11.31 15.88
N GLY A 230 2.87 12.35 15.67
CA GLY A 230 3.21 13.43 14.74
C GLY A 230 3.24 13.04 13.26
N LEU A 231 2.23 12.31 12.77
CA LEU A 231 2.10 12.07 11.33
C LEU A 231 1.60 13.32 10.63
N THR A 232 2.49 13.95 9.85
CA THR A 232 2.06 14.84 8.77
C THR A 232 1.26 13.98 7.80
N MET A 233 0.04 14.40 7.44
CA MET A 233 -0.72 13.71 6.40
C MET A 233 0.14 13.68 5.13
N ALA A 234 0.51 12.47 4.69
CA ALA A 234 1.01 12.28 3.34
C ALA A 234 -0.15 12.60 2.40
N VAL A 235 -0.12 13.78 1.81
CA VAL A 235 -1.06 14.18 0.76
C VAL A 235 -0.61 13.55 -0.54
#